data_AF-A0A960B744-F1
#
_entry.id   AF-A0A960B744-F1
#
_cell.length_a   1.000
_cell.length_b   1.000
_cell.length_c   1.000
_cell.angle_alpha   90.00
_cell.angle_beta   90.00
_cell.angle_gamma   90.00
#
_symmetry.space_group_name_H-M   'P 1'
#
loop_
_entity.id
_entity.type
_entity.pdbx_description
1 polymer ?
#
loop_
_entity_poly.entity_id
_entity_poly.type
_entity_poly.pdbx_seq_one_letter_code
_entity_poly.pdbx_strand_id
1 'polypeptide(L)'
;MTTPVSVRRQHTRDRLIDAATELFAEKSIEGASVEEISERAGFTRGAFYSNFESKDELCLEIVRQRGEQLLETTRRALSVIPDAPVNAQWLEEIIAKVVAVLDVGFTLDDNWVLVREELRLYAYRNPSFRPALVEIERDTNTLAAEALAGSLS
;
A
#
# COMPACT_ATOMS: atom_id res chain seq x y z
N MET A 1 7.73 -8.27 21.27
CA MET A 1 8.22 -6.91 21.62
C MET A 1 9.11 -6.44 20.48
N THR A 2 8.55 -5.69 19.53
CA THR A 2 9.28 -5.19 18.35
C THR A 2 10.01 -3.92 18.76
N THR A 3 11.34 -3.90 18.65
CA THR A 3 12.17 -2.74 18.95
C THR A 3 11.84 -1.61 17.97
N PRO A 4 11.63 -0.36 18.43
CA PRO A 4 11.30 0.75 17.53
C PRO A 4 12.43 0.95 16.52
N VAL A 5 12.06 0.91 15.24
CA VAL A 5 12.92 1.21 14.10
C VAL A 5 13.49 2.62 14.27
N SER A 6 14.80 2.80 14.16
CA SER A 6 15.39 4.13 14.27
C SER A 6 14.92 5.02 13.12
N VAL A 7 14.75 6.32 13.35
CA VAL A 7 14.31 7.30 12.32
C VAL A 7 15.13 7.19 11.03
N ARG A 8 16.44 6.95 11.16
CA ARG A 8 17.34 6.74 10.03
C ARG A 8 17.01 5.47 9.24
N ARG A 9 16.68 4.37 9.92
CA ARG A 9 16.30 3.11 9.29
C ARG A 9 14.97 3.24 8.56
N GLN A 10 13.99 3.94 9.16
CA GLN A 10 12.71 4.20 8.50
C GLN A 10 12.89 5.03 7.23
N HIS A 11 13.64 6.14 7.30
CA HIS A 11 13.93 6.96 6.12
C HIS A 11 14.62 6.17 4.99
N THR A 12 15.51 5.23 5.32
CA THR A 12 16.10 4.34 4.32
C THR A 12 15.08 3.38 3.72
N ARG A 13 14.20 2.78 4.53
CA ARG A 13 13.11 1.93 4.04
C ARG A 13 12.18 2.68 3.09
N ASP A 14 11.75 3.87 3.47
CA ASP A 14 10.83 4.69 2.67
C ASP A 14 11.43 4.99 1.29
N ARG A 15 12.69 5.45 1.23
CA ARG A 15 13.37 5.73 -0.04
C ARG A 15 13.58 4.49 -0.91
N LEU A 16 13.78 3.31 -0.31
CA LEU A 16 13.88 2.04 -1.06
C LEU A 16 12.52 1.64 -1.64
N ILE A 17 11.44 1.84 -0.89
CA ILE A 17 10.06 1.61 -1.33
C ILE A 17 9.70 2.55 -2.48
N ASP A 18 10.00 3.85 -2.36
CA ASP A 18 9.73 4.84 -3.41
C ASP A 18 10.47 4.46 -4.70
N ALA A 19 11.78 4.21 -4.61
CA ALA A 19 12.59 3.82 -5.76
C ALA A 19 12.13 2.51 -6.42
N ALA A 20 11.68 1.53 -5.61
CA ALA A 20 11.15 0.29 -6.13
C ALA A 20 9.80 0.50 -6.83
N THR A 21 8.92 1.32 -6.27
CA THR A 21 7.61 1.64 -6.85
C THR A 21 7.76 2.29 -8.23
N GLU A 22 8.68 3.26 -8.36
CA GLU A 22 9.01 3.89 -9.64
C GLU A 22 9.56 2.88 -10.65
N LEU A 23 10.55 2.07 -10.23
CA LEU A 23 11.16 1.08 -11.09
C LEU A 23 10.20 -0.02 -11.55
N PHE A 24 9.28 -0.44 -10.68
CA PHE A 24 8.27 -1.44 -11.02
C PHE A 24 7.28 -0.88 -12.04
N ALA A 25 6.92 0.40 -11.94
CA ALA A 25 6.13 1.07 -12.96
C ALA A 25 6.88 1.19 -14.29
N GLU A 26 8.20 1.44 -14.27
CA GLU A 26 9.01 1.57 -15.49
C GLU A 26 9.32 0.23 -16.18
N LYS A 27 9.58 -0.83 -15.40
CA LYS A 27 10.25 -2.06 -15.90
C LYS A 27 9.64 -3.38 -15.43
N SER A 28 8.51 -3.38 -14.73
CA SER A 28 7.94 -4.53 -13.98
C SER A 28 8.77 -4.94 -12.76
N ILE A 29 8.20 -5.79 -11.90
CA ILE A 29 8.89 -6.33 -10.72
C ILE A 29 10.06 -7.21 -11.13
N GLU A 30 9.92 -8.06 -12.15
CA GLU A 30 10.99 -8.98 -12.59
C GLU A 30 12.14 -8.21 -13.24
N GLY A 31 11.83 -7.16 -14.01
CA GLY A 31 12.82 -6.35 -14.71
C GLY A 31 13.65 -5.40 -13.83
N ALA A 32 13.20 -5.15 -12.59
CA ALA A 32 13.93 -4.31 -11.63
C ALA A 32 14.82 -5.15 -10.70
N SER A 33 16.13 -4.88 -10.70
CA SER A 33 17.10 -5.53 -9.80
C SER A 33 17.22 -4.83 -8.44
N VAL A 34 17.71 -5.55 -7.43
CA VAL A 34 18.01 -4.96 -6.11
C VAL A 34 19.11 -3.90 -6.21
N GLU A 35 20.05 -4.08 -7.14
CA GLU A 35 21.10 -3.12 -7.47
C GLU A 35 20.50 -1.80 -7.94
N GLU A 36 19.62 -1.83 -8.96
CA GLU A 36 18.98 -0.64 -9.51
C GLU A 36 18.10 0.08 -8.48
N ILE A 37 17.37 -0.68 -7.65
CA ILE A 37 16.56 -0.12 -6.56
C ILE A 37 17.47 0.60 -5.56
N SER A 38 18.56 -0.04 -5.14
CA SER A 38 19.52 0.54 -4.19
C SER A 38 20.16 1.80 -4.76
N GLU A 39 20.62 1.75 -6.01
CA GLU A 39 21.26 2.87 -6.70
C GLU A 39 20.32 4.07 -6.82
N ARG A 40 19.07 3.85 -7.25
CA ARG A 40 18.06 4.91 -7.37
C ARG A 40 17.66 5.50 -6.02
N ALA A 41 17.57 4.66 -4.99
CA ALA A 41 17.38 5.11 -3.62
C ALA A 41 18.63 5.79 -3.04
N GLY A 42 19.76 5.86 -3.75
CA GLY A 42 21.01 6.47 -3.28
C GLY A 42 21.66 5.70 -2.11
N PHE A 43 21.51 4.38 -2.10
CA PHE A 43 22.04 3.48 -1.08
C PHE A 43 22.82 2.31 -1.69
N THR A 44 23.51 1.55 -0.86
CA THR A 44 24.25 0.35 -1.29
C THR A 44 23.34 -0.87 -1.29
N ARG A 45 23.72 -1.90 -2.06
CA ARG A 45 23.09 -3.24 -1.98
C ARG A 45 23.07 -3.76 -0.54
N GLY A 46 24.14 -3.54 0.23
CA GLY A 46 24.19 -3.93 1.64
C GLY A 46 23.16 -3.21 2.52
N ALA A 47 22.87 -1.93 2.22
CA ALA A 47 21.82 -1.19 2.90
C ALA A 47 20.42 -1.76 2.60
N PHE A 48 20.17 -2.22 1.37
CA PHE A 48 18.95 -2.96 1.04
C PHE A 48 18.79 -4.19 1.94
N TYR A 49 19.78 -5.09 1.94
CA TYR A 49 19.69 -6.34 2.72
C TYR A 49 19.73 -6.15 4.24
N SER A 50 20.18 -4.98 4.71
CA SER A 50 20.04 -4.61 6.12
C SER A 50 18.59 -4.25 6.50
N ASN A 51 17.75 -3.88 5.53
CA ASN A 51 16.38 -3.42 5.71
C ASN A 51 15.33 -4.44 5.27
N PHE A 52 15.60 -5.21 4.21
CA PHE A 52 14.71 -6.23 3.65
C PHE A 52 15.50 -7.50 3.35
N GLU A 53 15.00 -8.64 3.79
CA GLU A 53 15.51 -9.98 3.51
C GLU A 53 15.48 -10.32 2.01
N SER A 54 14.49 -9.79 1.29
CA SER A 54 14.32 -10.06 -0.14
C SER A 54 13.55 -8.96 -0.89
N LYS A 55 13.58 -9.01 -2.22
CA LYS A 55 12.70 -8.18 -3.07
C LYS A 55 11.22 -8.51 -2.84
N ASP A 56 10.90 -9.76 -2.53
CA ASP A 56 9.53 -10.16 -2.17
C ASP A 56 9.08 -9.49 -0.88
N GLU A 57 9.92 -9.43 0.16
CA GLU A 57 9.58 -8.70 1.40
C GLU A 57 9.32 -7.21 1.13
N LEU A 58 10.16 -6.57 0.30
CA LEU A 58 9.95 -5.20 -0.15
C LEU A 58 8.60 -5.05 -0.87
N CYS A 59 8.27 -5.94 -1.80
CA CYS A 59 6.99 -5.94 -2.50
C CYS A 59 5.80 -6.02 -1.53
N LEU A 60 5.87 -6.91 -0.54
CA LEU A 60 4.82 -7.02 0.49
C LEU A 60 4.73 -5.74 1.33
N GLU A 61 5.87 -5.12 1.65
CA GLU A 61 5.89 -3.86 2.40
C GLU A 61 5.24 -2.70 1.64
N ILE A 62 5.49 -2.60 0.33
CA ILE A 62 4.82 -1.61 -0.52
C ILE A 62 3.30 -1.74 -0.40
N VAL A 63 2.77 -2.98 -0.42
CA VAL A 63 1.33 -3.23 -0.28
C VAL A 63 0.83 -2.85 1.10
N ARG A 64 1.58 -3.17 2.17
CA ARG A 64 1.20 -2.78 3.54
C ARG A 64 1.14 -1.27 3.70
N GLN A 65 2.18 -0.55 3.25
CA GLN A 65 2.22 0.91 3.33
C GLN A 65 1.06 1.56 2.58
N ARG A 66 0.69 1.00 1.42
CA ARG A 66 -0.47 1.47 0.65
C ARG A 66 -1.79 1.15 1.34
N GLY A 67 -1.91 -0.01 1.97
CA GLY A 67 -3.07 -0.36 2.80
C GLY A 67 -3.23 0.60 3.99
N GLU A 68 -2.15 0.93 4.68
CA GLU A 68 -2.15 1.91 5.78
C GLU A 68 -2.57 3.31 5.30
N GLN A 69 -2.06 3.77 4.16
CA GLN A 69 -2.46 5.03 3.54
C GLN A 69 -3.96 5.05 3.19
N LEU A 70 -4.49 3.95 2.67
CA LEU A 70 -5.91 3.80 2.37
C LEU A 70 -6.77 3.85 3.65
N LEU A 71 -6.36 3.14 4.71
CA LEU A 71 -7.05 3.15 5.99
C LEU A 71 -7.08 4.54 6.62
N GLU A 72 -5.97 5.25 6.55
CA GLU A 72 -5.87 6.61 7.06
C GLU A 72 -6.73 7.59 6.23
N THR A 73 -6.74 7.44 4.90
CA THR A 73 -7.61 8.23 4.03
C THR A 73 -9.08 7.97 4.32
N THR A 74 -9.45 6.69 4.52
CA THR A 74 -10.80 6.28 4.95
C THR A 74 -11.18 6.95 6.28
N ARG A 75 -10.30 6.87 7.29
CA ARG A 75 -10.53 7.46 8.61
C ARG A 75 -10.74 8.97 8.53
N ARG A 76 -9.90 9.69 7.75
CA ARG A 76 -10.07 11.13 7.53
C ARG A 76 -11.39 11.44 6.83
N ALA A 77 -11.74 10.69 5.79
CA ALA A 77 -12.99 10.88 5.06
C ALA A 77 -14.23 10.69 5.95
N LEU A 78 -14.16 9.77 6.90
CA LEU A 78 -15.23 9.50 7.88
C LEU A 78 -15.29 10.54 9.00
N SER A 79 -14.15 11.08 9.46
CA SER A 79 -14.11 12.08 10.54
C SER A 79 -14.84 13.40 10.25
N VAL A 80 -15.12 13.68 8.98
CA VAL A 80 -15.82 14.89 8.54
C VAL A 80 -17.32 14.65 8.33
N ILE A 81 -17.81 13.44 8.58
CA ILE A 81 -19.23 13.12 8.47
C ILE A 81 -19.91 13.52 9.79
N PRO A 82 -20.96 14.36 9.75
CA PRO A 82 -21.71 14.71 10.94
C PRO A 82 -22.33 13.47 11.60
N ASP A 83 -22.29 13.42 12.92
CA ASP A 83 -23.08 12.47 13.71
C ASP A 83 -24.56 12.87 13.59
N ALA A 84 -25.24 12.27 12.61
CA ALA A 84 -26.61 12.58 12.22
C ALA A 84 -27.37 11.28 11.95
N PRO A 85 -28.70 11.24 12.16
CA PRO A 85 -29.50 10.05 11.89
C PRO A 85 -29.36 9.61 10.42
N VAL A 86 -29.10 8.32 10.22
CA VAL A 86 -29.01 7.71 8.90
C VAL A 86 -30.27 8.03 8.09
N ASN A 87 -30.08 8.78 7.01
CA ASN A 87 -31.11 9.13 6.04
C ASN A 87 -30.53 9.04 4.62
N ALA A 88 -31.36 9.24 3.59
CA ALA A 88 -30.92 9.13 2.20
C ALA A 88 -29.78 10.09 1.84
N GLN A 89 -29.82 11.33 2.33
CA GLN A 89 -28.80 12.34 2.08
C GLN A 89 -27.46 11.98 2.74
N TRP A 90 -27.51 11.45 3.95
CA TRP A 90 -26.34 10.94 4.66
C TRP A 90 -25.72 9.72 3.96
N LEU A 91 -26.54 8.79 3.47
CA LEU A 91 -26.07 7.63 2.71
C LEU A 91 -25.40 8.04 1.39
N GLU A 92 -25.96 9.02 0.68
CA GLU A 92 -25.37 9.58 -0.53
C GLU A 92 -23.97 10.20 -0.26
N GLU A 93 -23.81 10.93 0.85
CA GLU A 93 -22.53 11.51 1.25
C GLU A 93 -21.48 10.43 1.58
N ILE A 94 -21.88 9.36 2.28
CA ILE A 94 -21.00 8.22 2.56
C ILE A 94 -20.62 7.51 1.27
N ILE A 95 -21.57 7.20 0.40
CA ILE A 95 -21.30 6.53 -0.87
C ILE A 95 -20.35 7.37 -1.71
N ALA A 96 -20.57 8.69 -1.83
CA ALA A 96 -19.68 9.58 -2.56
C ALA A 96 -18.25 9.59 -2.00
N LYS A 97 -18.11 9.59 -0.67
CA LYS A 97 -16.79 9.54 0.00
C LYS A 97 -16.11 8.18 -0.13
N VAL A 98 -16.86 7.08 0.00
CA VAL A 98 -16.34 5.71 -0.23
C VAL A 98 -15.90 5.55 -1.67
N VAL A 99 -16.71 6.00 -2.64
CA VAL A 99 -16.34 6.00 -4.06
C VAL A 99 -15.08 6.81 -4.27
N ALA A 100 -14.96 8.03 -3.72
CA ALA A 100 -13.76 8.85 -3.85
C ALA A 100 -12.50 8.18 -3.24
N VAL A 101 -12.64 7.51 -2.09
CA VAL A 101 -11.55 6.74 -1.45
C VAL A 101 -11.12 5.55 -2.31
N LEU A 102 -12.08 4.84 -2.91
CA LEU A 102 -11.82 3.74 -3.82
C LEU A 102 -11.20 4.24 -5.13
N ASP A 103 -11.61 5.41 -5.63
CA ASP A 103 -11.13 6.03 -6.87
C ASP A 103 -9.63 6.35 -6.83
N VAL A 104 -9.07 6.67 -5.65
CA VAL A 104 -7.62 6.84 -5.43
C VAL A 104 -6.81 5.60 -5.87
N GLY A 105 -7.43 4.42 -5.88
CA GLY A 105 -6.81 3.18 -6.35
C GLY A 105 -7.08 2.81 -7.81
N PHE A 106 -7.79 3.64 -8.58
CA PHE A 106 -8.20 3.35 -9.95
C PHE A 106 -7.84 4.43 -10.98
N THR A 107 -7.32 5.60 -10.56
CA THR A 107 -6.88 6.62 -11.52
C THR A 107 -5.67 6.12 -12.32
N LEU A 108 -5.79 6.12 -13.66
CA LEU A 108 -4.77 5.60 -14.57
C LEU A 108 -3.50 6.47 -14.67
N ASP A 109 -3.46 7.58 -13.93
CA ASP A 109 -2.32 8.49 -13.82
C ASP A 109 -1.43 8.22 -12.59
N ASP A 110 -1.85 7.33 -11.68
CA ASP A 110 -1.05 6.96 -10.52
C ASP A 110 -0.17 5.73 -10.82
N ASN A 111 1.13 5.85 -10.56
CA ASN A 111 2.10 4.75 -10.57
C ASN A 111 1.61 3.55 -9.74
N TRP A 112 0.79 3.79 -8.71
CA TRP A 112 0.23 2.73 -7.89
C TRP A 112 -0.68 1.76 -8.64
N VAL A 113 -1.50 2.21 -9.59
CA VAL A 113 -2.37 1.31 -10.36
C VAL A 113 -1.54 0.31 -11.13
N LEU A 114 -0.50 0.79 -11.82
CA LEU A 114 0.41 -0.07 -12.57
C LEU A 114 1.17 -1.05 -11.66
N VAL A 115 1.74 -0.55 -10.55
CA VAL A 115 2.46 -1.40 -9.59
C VAL A 115 1.56 -2.46 -8.97
N ARG A 116 0.30 -2.14 -8.67
CA ARG A 116 -0.69 -3.09 -8.17
C ARG A 116 -0.96 -4.20 -9.19
N GLU A 117 -1.12 -3.85 -10.47
CA GLU A 117 -1.32 -4.88 -11.50
C GLU A 117 -0.07 -5.73 -11.69
N GLU A 118 1.12 -5.13 -11.65
CA GLU A 118 2.38 -5.88 -11.68
C GLU A 118 2.55 -6.83 -10.48
N LEU A 119 2.18 -6.41 -9.27
CA LEU A 119 2.18 -7.27 -8.08
C LEU A 119 1.29 -8.49 -8.24
N ARG A 120 0.11 -8.33 -8.85
CA ARG A 120 -0.79 -9.45 -9.14
C ARG A 120 -0.24 -10.37 -10.21
N LEU A 121 0.27 -9.81 -11.31
CA LEU A 121 0.93 -10.61 -12.35
C LEU A 121 2.11 -11.39 -11.79
N TYR A 122 2.93 -10.76 -10.95
CA TYR A 122 4.04 -11.39 -10.25
C TYR A 122 3.56 -12.52 -9.33
N ALA A 123 2.49 -12.32 -8.56
CA ALA A 123 1.89 -13.37 -7.74
C ALA A 123 1.28 -14.52 -8.57
N TYR A 124 0.79 -14.24 -9.78
CA TYR A 124 0.35 -15.28 -10.71
C TYR A 124 1.53 -16.13 -11.22
N ARG A 125 2.67 -15.50 -11.51
CA ARG A 125 3.91 -16.14 -11.97
C ARG A 125 4.70 -16.83 -10.85
N ASN A 126 4.57 -16.35 -9.61
CA ASN A 126 5.30 -16.83 -8.44
C ASN A 126 4.32 -17.33 -7.36
N PRO A 127 3.90 -18.61 -7.42
CA PRO A 127 2.86 -19.13 -6.53
C PRO A 127 3.21 -19.10 -5.03
N SER A 128 4.50 -19.08 -4.68
CA SER A 128 4.97 -18.95 -3.28
C SER A 128 4.72 -17.56 -2.70
N PHE A 129 4.69 -16.52 -3.52
CA PHE A 129 4.44 -15.13 -3.10
C PHE A 129 2.95 -14.85 -2.88
N ARG A 130 2.09 -15.50 -3.67
CA ARG A 130 0.65 -15.23 -3.71
C ARG A 130 -0.07 -15.32 -2.36
N PRO A 131 0.16 -16.33 -1.49
CA PRO A 131 -0.56 -16.42 -0.22
C PRO A 131 -0.33 -15.19 0.66
N ALA A 132 0.92 -14.71 0.73
CA ALA A 132 1.28 -13.54 1.53
C ALA A 132 0.64 -12.26 0.98
N LEU A 133 0.60 -12.08 -0.35
CA LEU A 133 -0.07 -10.93 -0.96
C LEU A 133 -1.58 -10.94 -0.65
N VAL A 134 -2.23 -12.09 -0.81
CA VAL A 134 -3.68 -12.25 -0.56
C VAL A 134 -4.02 -12.00 0.90
N GLU A 135 -3.18 -12.43 1.83
CA GLU A 135 -3.34 -12.18 3.27
C GLU A 135 -3.31 -10.67 3.56
N ILE A 136 -2.30 -9.95 3.07
CA ILE A 136 -2.18 -8.50 3.28
C ILE A 136 -3.37 -7.73 2.67
N GLU A 137 -3.78 -8.08 1.45
CA GLU A 137 -4.95 -7.45 0.81
C GLU A 137 -6.24 -7.73 1.61
N ARG A 138 -6.42 -8.95 2.12
CA ARG A 138 -7.57 -9.32 2.95
C ARG A 138 -7.59 -8.55 4.27
N ASP A 139 -6.46 -8.47 4.96
CA ASP A 139 -6.35 -7.78 6.24
C ASP A 139 -6.64 -6.29 6.08
N THR A 140 -6.11 -5.68 5.03
CA THR A 140 -6.38 -4.27 4.68
C THR A 140 -7.88 -4.03 4.44
N ASN A 141 -8.52 -4.90 3.65
CA ASN A 141 -9.96 -4.79 3.37
C ASN A 141 -10.81 -4.97 4.64
N THR A 142 -10.39 -5.85 5.53
CA THR A 142 -11.10 -6.12 6.79
C THR A 142 -11.04 -4.90 7.70
N LEU A 143 -9.85 -4.32 7.89
CA LEU A 143 -9.66 -3.10 8.68
C LEU A 143 -10.43 -1.90 8.10
N ALA A 144 -10.50 -1.79 6.76
CA ALA A 144 -11.26 -0.73 6.11
C ALA A 144 -12.77 -0.91 6.34
N ALA A 145 -13.26 -2.14 6.25
CA ALA A 145 -14.66 -2.46 6.54
C ALA A 145 -15.04 -2.20 8.00
N GLU A 146 -14.15 -2.53 8.95
CA GLU A 146 -14.35 -2.25 10.38
C GLU A 146 -14.39 -0.74 10.67
N ALA A 147 -13.49 0.04 10.05
CA ALA A 147 -13.47 1.50 10.18
C ALA A 147 -14.77 2.13 9.65
N LEU A 148 -15.30 1.61 8.53
CA LEU A 148 -16.59 2.02 7.98
C LEU A 148 -17.73 1.65 8.94
N ALA A 149 -17.81 0.40 9.40
CA ALA A 149 -18.88 -0.09 10.27
C ALA A 149 -18.96 0.66 11.60
N GLY A 150 -17.81 0.99 12.21
CA GLY A 150 -17.75 1.78 13.45
C GLY A 150 -18.26 3.21 13.29
N SER A 151 -18.34 3.74 12.06
CA SER A 151 -18.91 5.07 11.77
C SER A 151 -20.42 5.05 11.51
N LEU A 152 -21.02 3.86 11.38
CA LEU A 152 -22.46 3.68 11.17
C LEU A 152 -23.20 3.36 12.49
N SER A 153 -22.49 3.25 13.61
CA SER A 153 -22.97 2.83 14.93
C SER A 153 -23.18 4.03 15.84
#